data_AF-A0AAP3EMW3-F1
#
_entry.id   AF-A0AAP3EMW3-F1
#
_cell.length_a   1.000
_cell.length_b   1.000
_cell.length_c   1.000
_cell.angle_alpha   90.00
_cell.angle_beta   90.00
_cell.angle_gamma   90.00
#
_symmetry.space_group_name_H-M   'P 1'
#
loop_
_entity.id
_entity.type
_entity.pdbx_description
1 polymer ?
#
loop_
_entity_poly.entity_id
_entity_poly.type
_entity_poly.pdbx_seq_one_letter_code
_entity_poly.pdbx_strand_id
1 'polypeptide(L)'
;MDKFLRKISTLLVYLFLICNSILVLGPVIWTIMASFKKGNNLFSSTFSGIEFTFDHYITLFTDTPYMQWYLNTFILATANMLIS
;
A
#
# COMPACT_ATOMS: atom_id res chain seq x y z
N MET A 1 -41.63 9.58 -7.25
CA MET A 1 -40.59 10.29 -6.48
C MET A 1 -39.51 9.33 -5.98
N ASP A 2 -39.90 8.20 -5.40
CA ASP A 2 -38.99 7.29 -4.63
C ASP A 2 -37.87 6.66 -5.45
N LYS A 3 -38.11 6.31 -6.72
CA LYS A 3 -37.08 5.75 -7.61
C LYS A 3 -35.96 6.75 -7.92
N PHE A 4 -36.29 8.04 -8.01
CA PHE A 4 -35.33 9.10 -8.30
C PHE A 4 -34.46 9.41 -7.08
N LEU A 5 -35.08 9.57 -5.91
CA LEU A 5 -34.38 9.76 -4.64
C LEU A 5 -33.46 8.57 -4.32
N ARG A 6 -33.89 7.34 -4.62
CA ARG A 6 -33.05 6.15 -4.48
C ARG A 6 -31.82 6.19 -5.40
N LYS A 7 -31.97 6.59 -6.67
CA LYS A 7 -30.83 6.74 -7.59
C LYS A 7 -29.83 7.78 -7.10
N ILE A 8 -30.30 8.91 -6.58
CA ILE A 8 -29.44 9.95 -6.00
C ILE A 8 -28.70 9.42 -4.77
N SER A 9 -29.41 8.75 -3.85
CA SER A 9 -28.79 8.16 -2.65
C SER A 9 -27.70 7.16 -3.03
N THR A 10 -27.97 6.26 -3.99
CA THR A 10 -26.97 5.32 -4.49
C THR A 10 -25.76 6.03 -5.10
N LEU A 11 -25.97 7.09 -5.88
CA LEU A 11 -24.87 7.88 -6.46
C LEU A 11 -24.01 8.54 -5.37
N LEU A 12 -24.63 9.11 -4.33
CA LEU A 12 -23.92 9.70 -3.19
C LEU A 12 -23.10 8.66 -2.42
N VAL A 13 -23.65 7.46 -2.21
CA VAL A 13 -22.91 6.36 -1.57
C VAL A 13 -21.70 5.97 -2.41
N TYR A 14 -21.85 5.83 -3.73
CA TYR A 14 -20.70 5.51 -4.59
C TYR A 14 -19.63 6.60 -4.60
N LEU A 15 -20.03 7.89 -4.66
CA LEU A 15 -19.07 9.00 -4.56
C LEU A 15 -18.31 8.98 -3.23
N PHE A 16 -19.01 8.73 -2.12
CA PHE A 16 -18.40 8.58 -0.81
C PHE A 16 -17.40 7.42 -0.78
N LEU A 17 -17.79 6.25 -1.29
CA LEU A 17 -16.92 5.07 -1.33
C LEU A 17 -15.68 5.29 -2.21
N ILE A 18 -15.83 5.97 -3.35
CA ILE A 18 -14.70 6.33 -4.23
C ILE A 18 -13.75 7.29 -3.50
N CYS A 19 -14.28 8.33 -2.84
CA CYS A 19 -13.48 9.28 -2.08
C CYS A 19 -12.71 8.57 -0.94
N ASN A 20 -13.40 7.70 -0.19
CA ASN A 20 -12.79 6.91 0.88
C ASN A 20 -11.69 5.98 0.35
N SER A 21 -11.94 5.33 -0.79
CA SER A 21 -10.96 4.48 -1.47
C SER A 21 -9.71 5.26 -1.87
N ILE A 22 -9.86 6.45 -2.46
CA ILE A 22 -8.71 7.30 -2.84
C ILE A 22 -7.93 7.73 -1.59
N LEU A 23 -8.62 8.09 -0.50
CA LEU A 23 -7.98 8.49 0.76
C LEU A 23 -7.13 7.35 1.35
N VAL A 24 -7.65 6.12 1.32
CA VAL A 24 -6.95 4.95 1.87
C VAL A 24 -5.85 4.43 0.93
N LEU A 25 -6.14 4.32 -0.36
CA LEU A 25 -5.20 3.76 -1.35
C LEU A 25 -4.13 4.75 -1.78
N GLY A 26 -4.39 6.06 -1.71
CA GLY A 26 -3.43 7.11 -2.03
C GLY A 26 -2.06 6.93 -1.36
N PRO A 27 -1.99 6.84 -0.02
CA PRO A 27 -0.72 6.60 0.69
C PRO A 27 -0.13 5.22 0.38
N VAL A 28 -0.94 4.19 0.16
CA VAL A 28 -0.45 2.85 -0.21
C VAL A 28 0.29 2.89 -1.55
N ILE A 29 -0.33 3.51 -2.56
CA ILE A 29 0.27 3.68 -3.89
C ILE A 29 1.54 4.52 -3.78
N TRP A 30 1.54 5.59 -2.97
CA TRP A 30 2.73 6.38 -2.69
C TRP A 30 3.86 5.54 -2.11
N THR A 31 3.59 4.71 -1.10
CA THR A 31 4.59 3.82 -0.48
C THR A 31 5.16 2.83 -1.49
N ILE A 32 4.31 2.23 -2.34
CA ILE A 32 4.76 1.31 -3.39
C ILE A 32 5.65 2.04 -4.39
N MET A 33 5.28 3.23 -4.86
CA MET A 33 6.13 3.97 -5.79
C MET A 33 7.45 4.41 -5.15
N ALA A 34 7.42 4.80 -3.88
CA ALA A 34 8.60 5.21 -3.15
C ALA A 34 9.62 4.07 -2.95
N SER A 35 9.17 2.82 -2.81
CA SER A 35 10.08 1.67 -2.65
C SER A 35 10.87 1.33 -3.91
N PHE A 36 10.40 1.74 -5.09
CA PHE A 36 11.14 1.58 -6.36
C PHE A 36 11.96 2.81 -6.76
N LYS A 37 11.91 3.90 -5.97
CA LYS A 37 12.65 5.11 -6.30
C LYS A 37 14.14 4.90 -6.01
N LYS A 38 15.01 5.28 -6.95
CA LYS A 38 16.45 5.25 -6.71
C LYS A 38 16.89 6.24 -5.64
N GLY A 39 17.80 5.81 -4.76
CA GLY A 39 18.43 6.63 -3.73
C GLY A 39 17.74 6.56 -2.36
N ASN A 40 18.34 7.19 -1.34
CA ASN A 40 17.96 6.95 0.06
C ASN A 40 16.91 7.96 0.62
N ASN A 41 16.31 8.79 -0.23
CA ASN A 41 15.43 9.89 0.20
C ASN A 41 13.95 9.54 -0.01
N LEU A 42 13.34 8.91 1.00
CA LEU A 42 11.89 8.63 1.05
C LEU A 42 11.03 9.89 0.88
N PHE A 43 11.53 11.05 1.33
CA PHE A 43 10.80 12.33 1.37
C PHE A 43 11.07 13.28 0.21
N SER A 44 11.79 12.88 -0.86
CA SER A 44 11.97 13.81 -1.98
C SER A 44 10.62 14.13 -2.63
N SER A 45 10.22 15.40 -2.58
CA SER A 45 8.87 15.90 -2.87
C SER A 45 8.50 15.92 -4.35
N THR A 46 9.38 15.45 -5.22
CA THR A 46 9.26 15.60 -6.67
C THR A 46 9.35 14.23 -7.33
N PHE A 47 8.26 13.84 -8.00
CA PHE A 47 8.18 12.65 -8.86
C PHE A 47 8.71 12.90 -10.29
N SER A 48 9.08 14.15 -10.61
CA SER A 48 9.66 14.51 -11.91
C SER A 48 11.07 13.93 -12.05
N GLY A 49 11.23 12.95 -12.94
CA GLY A 49 12.53 12.32 -13.24
C GLY A 49 12.88 11.08 -12.41
N ILE A 50 11.90 10.34 -11.87
CA ILE A 50 12.18 9.12 -11.12
C ILE A 50 12.76 8.04 -12.04
N GLU A 51 13.98 7.62 -11.72
CA GLU A 51 14.52 6.34 -12.15
C GLU A 51 13.92 5.23 -11.27
N PHE A 52 13.17 4.34 -11.91
CA PHE A 52 12.65 3.14 -11.29
C PHE A 52 13.77 2.10 -11.15
N THR A 53 13.96 1.54 -9.96
CA THR A 53 14.97 0.53 -9.68
C THR A 53 14.46 -0.54 -8.72
N PHE A 54 15.09 -1.72 -8.78
CA PHE A 54 14.88 -2.81 -7.84
C PHE A 54 16.00 -2.93 -6.81
N ASP A 55 16.98 -2.01 -6.80
CA ASP A 55 18.17 -2.10 -5.94
C ASP A 55 17.80 -2.31 -4.46
N HIS A 56 16.80 -1.58 -3.95
CA HIS A 56 16.31 -1.74 -2.58
C HIS A 56 15.80 -3.15 -2.29
N TYR A 57 15.10 -3.78 -3.23
CA TYR A 57 14.61 -5.15 -3.08
C TYR A 57 15.75 -6.15 -3.14
N ILE A 58 16.69 -5.96 -4.07
CA ILE A 58 17.88 -6.83 -4.18
C ILE A 58 18.64 -6.79 -2.85
N THR A 59 19.05 -5.60 -2.39
CA THR A 59 19.73 -5.41 -1.10
C THR A 59 18.93 -5.98 0.07
N LEU A 60 17.61 -5.82 0.08
CA LEU A 60 16.76 -6.39 1.13
C LEU A 60 16.89 -7.92 1.20
N PHE A 61 16.90 -8.61 0.07
CA PHE A 61 16.96 -10.07 0.03
C PHE A 61 18.38 -10.65 0.02
N THR A 62 19.40 -9.90 -0.39
CA THR A 62 20.80 -10.37 -0.45
C THR A 62 21.64 -9.93 0.75
N ASP A 63 21.41 -8.72 1.25
CA ASP A 63 22.31 -8.06 2.20
C ASP A 63 21.68 -7.91 3.60
N THR A 64 20.45 -8.39 3.78
CA THR A 64 19.78 -8.41 5.07
C THR A 64 19.15 -9.78 5.35
N PRO A 65 18.98 -10.18 6.62
CA PRO A 65 18.29 -11.42 6.97
C PRO A 65 16.75 -11.27 6.89
N TYR A 66 16.25 -10.43 5.97
CA TYR A 66 14.83 -10.13 5.82
C TYR A 66 13.96 -11.38 5.70
N MET A 67 14.39 -12.37 4.92
CA MET A 67 13.63 -13.61 4.75
C MET A 67 13.44 -14.35 6.09
N GLN A 68 14.46 -14.36 6.95
CA GLN A 68 14.36 -14.98 8.27
C GLN A 68 13.38 -14.20 9.16
N TRP A 69 13.45 -12.86 9.18
CA TRP A 69 12.51 -12.04 9.95
C TRP A 69 11.07 -12.19 9.48
N TYR A 70 10.86 -12.23 8.16
CA TYR A 70 9.54 -12.42 7.56
C TYR A 70 8.95 -13.77 7.95
N LEU A 71 9.73 -14.86 7.82
CA LEU A 71 9.28 -16.21 8.19
C LEU A 71 9.00 -16.35 9.68
N ASN A 72 9.86 -15.79 10.54
CA ASN A 72 9.63 -15.80 11.99
C ASN A 72 8.30 -15.12 12.35
N THR A 73 8.01 -13.98 11.72
CA THR A 73 6.76 -13.23 11.94
C THR A 73 5.55 -14.00 11.41
N PHE A 74 5.68 -14.60 10.22
CA PHE A 74 4.62 -15.39 9.59
C PHE A 74 4.25 -16.62 10.42
N ILE A 75 5.26 -17.36 10.93
CA ILE A 75 5.06 -18.51 11.80
C ILE A 75 4.35 -18.09 13.08
N LEU A 76 4.81 -17.01 13.73
CA LEU A 76 4.21 -16.52 14.97
C LEU A 76 2.75 -16.09 14.77
N ALA A 77 2.47 -15.30 13.72
CA ALA A 77 1.12 -14.84 13.42
C ALA A 77 0.18 -16.01 13.11
N THR A 78 0.64 -17.01 12.35
CA THR A 78 -0.15 -18.19 11.99
C THR A 78 -0.41 -19.07 13.22
N ALA A 79 0.62 -19.33 14.03
CA ALA A 79 0.47 -20.07 15.27
C ALA A 79 -0.52 -19.37 16.22
N ASN A 80 -0.41 -18.04 16.36
CA ASN A 80 -1.34 -17.26 17.19
C ASN A 80 -2.79 -17.33 16.67
N MET A 81 -2.99 -17.23 15.34
CA MET A 81 -4.31 -17.37 14.71
C MET A 81 -4.93 -18.74 14.96
N LEU A 82 -4.13 -19.81 15.03
CA LEU A 82 -4.63 -21.16 15.28
C LEU A 82 -4.97 -21.40 16.77
N ILE A 83 -4.31 -20.69 17.68
CA ILE A 83 -4.48 -20.85 19.13
C ILE A 83 -5.58 -19.93 19.70
N SER A 84 -5.74 -18.72 19.14
CA SER A 84 -6.70 -17.69 19.59
C SER A 84 -8.10 -17.91 19.01
#